data_AF-A0A7J2X8R3-F1
#
_entry.id   AF-A0A7J2X8R3-F1
#
_cell.length_a   1.000
_cell.length_b   1.000
_cell.length_c   1.000
_cell.angle_alpha   90.00
_cell.angle_beta   90.00
_cell.angle_gamma   90.00
#
_symmetry.space_group_name_H-M   'P 1'
#
loop_
_entity.id
_entity.type
_entity.pdbx_description
1 polymer ?
#
loop_
_entity_poly.entity_id
_entity_poly.type
_entity_poly.pdbx_seq_one_letter_code
_entity_poly.pdbx_strand_id
1 'polypeptide(L)'
;LIMEMLPMTQTIYAFIASVLLLMGAGLLGGKAIMDLSNPAIGMSTVFVGLLVGLTGLSAINQGIIASSGITATGRNPSVAGRGIMFAVMPETIAIFGFLVALLIMVLGLKILG
;
A
#
# COMPACT_ATOMS: atom_id res chain seq x y z
N LEU A 1 0.49 -20.92 4.88
CA LEU A 1 1.04 -20.47 3.59
C LEU A 1 0.20 -19.39 2.91
N ILE A 2 -0.92 -19.68 2.22
CA ILE A 2 -1.67 -18.61 1.50
C ILE A 2 -2.09 -17.45 2.44
N MET A 3 -2.69 -17.76 3.59
CA MET A 3 -3.15 -16.74 4.54
C MET A 3 -2.01 -15.90 5.16
N GLU A 4 -0.78 -16.42 5.22
CA GLU A 4 0.38 -15.69 5.75
C GLU A 4 0.96 -14.69 4.76
N MET A 5 0.74 -14.90 3.45
CA MET A 5 1.22 -13.98 2.42
C MET A 5 0.34 -12.75 2.27
N LEU A 6 -0.92 -12.80 2.73
CA LEU A 6 -1.87 -11.70 2.55
C LEU A 6 -1.39 -10.39 3.18
N PRO A 7 -0.91 -10.34 4.43
CA PRO A 7 -0.43 -9.09 5.05
C PRO A 7 0.86 -8.52 4.48
N MET A 8 1.50 -9.19 3.52
CA MET A 8 2.75 -8.71 2.91
C MET A 8 2.50 -7.70 1.78
N THR A 9 1.29 -7.65 1.22
CA THR A 9 0.96 -6.82 0.05
C THR A 9 1.03 -5.31 0.35
N GLN A 10 0.78 -4.90 1.58
CA GLN A 10 0.85 -3.50 2.03
C GLN A 10 2.25 -2.92 1.86
N THR A 11 3.27 -3.75 2.08
CA THR A 11 4.67 -3.36 1.83
C THR A 11 4.93 -3.11 0.35
N ILE A 12 4.27 -3.84 -0.55
CA ILE A 12 4.42 -3.64 -2.01
C ILE A 12 3.88 -2.27 -2.41
N TYR A 13 2.75 -1.83 -1.85
CA TYR A 13 2.21 -0.50 -2.12
C TYR A 13 3.15 0.62 -1.63
N ALA A 14 3.69 0.47 -0.42
CA ALA A 14 4.66 1.43 0.12
C ALA A 14 5.95 1.47 -0.70
N PHE A 15 6.44 0.30 -1.14
CA PHE A 15 7.60 0.19 -2.00
C PHE A 15 7.39 0.90 -3.34
N ILE A 16 6.29 0.61 -4.03
CA ILE A 16 5.98 1.23 -5.33
C ILE A 16 5.82 2.75 -5.17
N ALA A 17 5.05 3.22 -4.18
CA ALA A 17 4.88 4.65 -3.95
C ALA A 17 6.21 5.36 -3.68
N SER A 18 7.09 4.76 -2.87
CA SER A 18 8.41 5.32 -2.57
C SER A 18 9.29 5.40 -3.82
N VAL A 19 9.34 4.34 -4.62
CA VAL A 19 10.12 4.32 -5.86
C VAL A 19 9.63 5.39 -6.84
N LEU A 20 8.31 5.54 -7.01
CA LEU A 20 7.73 6.56 -7.88
C LEU A 20 8.05 7.98 -7.41
N LEU A 21 7.96 8.26 -6.11
CA LEU A 21 8.31 9.57 -5.55
C LEU A 21 9.80 9.89 -5.73
N LEU A 22 10.69 8.93 -5.45
CA LEU A 22 12.14 9.09 -5.62
C LEU A 22 12.52 9.32 -7.09
N MET A 23 11.87 8.60 -8.00
CA MET A 23 12.06 8.77 -9.45
C MET A 23 11.56 10.14 -9.91
N GLY A 24 10.36 10.56 -9.49
CA GLY A 24 9.83 11.89 -9.82
C GLY A 24 10.68 13.04 -9.28
N ALA A 25 11.35 12.84 -8.13
CA ALA A 25 12.29 13.80 -7.56
C ALA A 25 13.68 13.77 -8.22
N GLY A 26 13.95 12.86 -9.16
CA GLY A 26 15.26 12.71 -9.82
C GLY A 26 16.34 12.09 -8.93
N LEU A 27 15.99 11.55 -7.76
CA LEU A 27 16.94 11.00 -6.79
C LEU A 27 17.53 9.64 -7.21
N LEU A 28 16.84 8.91 -8.09
CA LEU A 28 17.28 7.62 -8.63
C LEU A 28 18.04 7.74 -9.97
N GLY A 29 18.55 8.93 -10.27
CA GLY A 29 19.26 9.23 -11.51
C GLY A 29 18.32 9.74 -12.60
N GLY A 30 18.56 10.97 -13.05
CA GLY A 30 17.73 11.65 -14.05
C GLY A 30 17.45 13.10 -13.66
N LYS A 31 16.87 13.86 -14.59
CA LYS A 31 16.35 15.20 -14.30
C LYS A 31 15.06 15.05 -13.48
N ALA A 32 14.92 15.83 -12.41
CA ALA A 32 13.68 15.87 -11.64
C ALA A 32 12.50 16.22 -12.57
N ILE A 33 11.43 15.41 -12.47
CA ILE A 33 10.18 15.59 -13.20
C ILE A 33 9.29 16.57 -12.43
N MET A 34 9.35 16.50 -11.11
CA MET A 34 8.65 17.42 -10.20
C MET A 34 9.38 18.76 -10.06
N ASP A 35 8.64 19.85 -9.97
CA ASP A 35 9.18 21.17 -9.62
C ASP A 35 9.53 21.24 -8.13
N LEU A 36 10.76 20.87 -7.81
CA LEU A 36 11.29 20.86 -6.44
C LEU A 36 11.45 22.28 -5.84
N SER A 37 11.31 23.34 -6.64
CA SER A 37 11.36 24.72 -6.12
C SER A 37 10.07 25.12 -5.41
N ASN A 38 8.97 24.43 -5.68
CA ASN A 38 7.67 24.69 -5.07
C ASN A 38 7.50 23.89 -3.75
N PRO A 39 7.44 24.56 -2.58
CA PRO A 39 7.28 23.88 -1.29
C PRO A 39 6.00 23.05 -1.17
N ALA A 40 4.94 23.42 -1.91
CA ALA A 40 3.68 22.68 -1.91
C ALA A 40 3.84 21.26 -2.48
N ILE A 41 4.75 21.06 -3.45
CA ILE A 41 5.06 19.74 -4.00
C ILE A 41 5.76 18.88 -2.94
N GLY A 42 6.77 19.42 -2.27
CA GLY A 42 7.47 18.72 -1.19
C GLY A 42 6.54 18.34 -0.02
N MET A 43 5.60 19.22 0.33
CA MET A 43 4.59 18.90 1.34
C MET A 43 3.64 17.80 0.87
N SER A 44 3.21 17.86 -0.40
CA SER A 44 2.31 16.86 -1.00
C SER A 44 2.94 15.46 -1.00
N THR A 45 4.23 15.34 -1.29
CA THR A 45 4.92 14.03 -1.29
C THR A 45 5.01 13.41 0.11
N VAL A 46 5.20 14.22 1.16
CA VAL A 46 5.13 13.75 2.55
C VAL A 46 3.74 13.21 2.88
N PHE A 47 2.68 13.93 2.51
CA PHE A 47 1.30 13.47 2.74
C PHE A 47 0.95 12.22 1.93
N VAL A 48 1.47 12.07 0.71
CA VAL A 48 1.33 10.84 -0.08
C VAL A 48 1.97 9.65 0.66
N GLY A 49 3.20 9.82 1.15
CA GLY A 49 3.89 8.78 1.94
C GLY A 49 3.13 8.41 3.21
N LEU A 50 2.64 9.42 3.94
CA LEU A 50 1.81 9.22 5.14
C LEU A 50 0.51 8.49 4.83
N LEU A 51 -0.18 8.84 3.74
CA LEU A 51 -1.42 8.18 3.33
C LEU A 51 -1.21 6.68 3.08
N VAL A 52 -0.17 6.31 2.32
CA VAL A 52 0.16 4.91 2.05
C VAL A 52 0.57 4.18 3.34
N GLY A 53 1.39 4.83 4.18
CA GLY A 53 1.82 4.24 5.46
C GLY A 53 0.66 4.00 6.42
N LEU A 54 -0.23 4.97 6.60
CA LEU A 54 -1.37 4.88 7.52
C LEU A 54 -2.40 3.85 7.06
N THR A 55 -2.70 3.81 5.77
CA THR A 55 -3.61 2.80 5.22
C THR A 55 -2.98 1.41 5.20
N GLY A 56 -1.65 1.32 5.06
CA GLY A 56 -0.87 0.09 5.19
C GLY A 56 -0.91 -0.55 6.58
N LEU A 57 -1.29 0.19 7.63
CA LEU A 57 -1.54 -0.39 8.97
C LEU A 57 -2.68 -1.42 8.96
N SER A 58 -3.49 -1.49 7.90
CA SER A 58 -4.50 -2.54 7.73
C SER A 58 -3.90 -3.96 7.73
N ALA A 59 -2.60 -4.11 7.43
CA ALA A 59 -1.87 -5.37 7.53
C ALA A 59 -1.96 -6.00 8.93
N ILE A 60 -2.04 -5.19 9.99
CA ILE A 60 -2.14 -5.69 11.37
C ILE A 60 -3.47 -6.44 11.55
N ASN A 61 -4.57 -5.80 11.16
CA ASN A 61 -5.91 -6.41 11.23
C ASN A 61 -5.99 -7.64 10.33
N GLN A 62 -5.36 -7.59 9.15
CA GLN A 62 -5.29 -8.72 8.24
C GLN A 62 -4.54 -9.91 8.85
N GLY A 63 -3.43 -9.67 9.54
CA GLY A 63 -2.68 -10.71 10.25
C GLY A 63 -3.49 -11.36 11.36
N ILE A 64 -4.29 -10.59 12.11
CA ILE A 64 -5.18 -11.11 13.16
C ILE A 64 -6.27 -12.01 12.55
N ILE A 65 -6.89 -11.57 11.44
CA ILE A 65 -7.92 -12.36 10.74
C ILE A 65 -7.30 -13.63 10.13
N ALA A 66 -6.13 -13.51 9.50
CA ALA A 66 -5.39 -14.63 8.91
C ALA A 66 -5.00 -15.69 9.95
N SER A 67 -4.47 -15.28 11.11
CA SER A 67 -4.12 -16.22 12.19
C SER A 67 -5.33 -16.96 12.76
N SER A 68 -6.46 -16.26 12.87
CA SER A 68 -7.75 -16.87 13.25
C SER A 68 -8.23 -17.86 12.18
N GLY A 69 -8.10 -17.50 10.90
CA GLY A 69 -8.42 -18.35 9.76
C GLY A 69 -7.56 -19.61 9.68
N ILE A 70 -6.26 -19.51 9.97
CA ILE A 70 -5.32 -20.64 10.05
C ILE A 70 -5.76 -21.60 11.17
N THR A 71 -6.05 -21.08 12.36
CA THR A 71 -6.52 -21.88 13.50
C THR A 71 -7.83 -22.60 13.18
N ALA A 72 -8.80 -21.91 12.58
CA ALA A 72 -10.08 -22.49 12.20
C ALA A 72 -9.92 -23.58 11.13
N THR A 73 -9.04 -23.35 10.15
CA THR A 73 -8.73 -24.32 9.08
C THR A 73 -8.07 -25.58 9.63
N GLY A 74 -7.19 -25.45 10.62
CA GLY A 74 -6.55 -26.59 11.28
C GLY A 74 -7.55 -27.51 11.99
N ARG A 75 -8.72 -27.00 12.41
CA ARG A 75 -9.80 -27.78 13.01
C ARG A 75 -10.80 -28.31 11.99
N ASN A 76 -11.14 -27.52 10.99
CA ASN A 76 -12.07 -27.90 9.94
C ASN A 76 -11.59 -27.36 8.57
N PRO A 77 -10.95 -28.19 7.74
CA PRO A 77 -10.41 -27.76 6.45
C PRO A 77 -11.45 -27.15 5.50
N SER A 78 -12.74 -27.49 5.65
CA SER A 78 -13.82 -26.95 4.81
C SER A 78 -14.04 -25.43 4.98
N VAL A 79 -13.53 -24.82 6.05
CA VAL A 79 -13.69 -23.38 6.30
C VAL A 79 -12.55 -22.52 5.78
N ALA A 80 -11.51 -23.12 5.19
CA ALA A 80 -10.32 -22.42 4.70
C ALA A 80 -10.66 -21.27 3.74
N GLY A 81 -11.55 -21.52 2.77
CA GLY A 81 -11.97 -20.52 1.79
C GLY A 81 -12.65 -19.31 2.44
N ARG A 82 -13.47 -19.52 3.48
CA ARG A 82 -14.09 -18.42 4.24
C ARG A 82 -13.05 -17.62 5.02
N GLY A 83 -12.05 -18.28 5.60
CA GLY A 83 -10.93 -17.61 6.28
C GLY A 83 -10.18 -16.66 5.34
N ILE A 84 -9.89 -17.11 4.12
CA ILE A 84 -9.26 -16.27 3.08
C ILE A 84 -10.16 -15.08 2.71
N MET A 85 -11.45 -15.30 2.49
CA MET A 85 -12.40 -14.23 2.15
C MET A 85 -12.44 -13.12 3.20
N PHE A 86 -12.45 -13.48 4.49
CA PHE A 86 -12.40 -12.48 5.56
C PHE A 86 -11.06 -11.75 5.61
N ALA A 87 -9.96 -12.45 5.38
CA ALA A 87 -8.63 -11.86 5.34
C ALA A 87 -8.45 -10.90 4.15
N VAL A 88 -9.26 -10.98 3.08
CA VAL A 88 -9.19 -10.01 1.97
C VAL A 88 -9.90 -8.68 2.30
N MET A 89 -10.83 -8.64 3.27
CA MET A 89 -11.57 -7.39 3.55
C MET A 89 -10.66 -6.21 3.98
N PRO A 90 -9.66 -6.38 4.88
CA PRO A 90 -8.72 -5.31 5.21
C PRO A 90 -7.84 -4.84 4.04
N GLU A 91 -7.67 -5.68 3.00
CA GLU A 91 -6.92 -5.34 1.78
C GLU A 91 -7.51 -4.11 1.09
N THR A 92 -8.83 -4.01 1.09
CA THR A 92 -9.56 -2.93 0.38
C THR A 92 -9.17 -1.55 0.91
N ILE A 93 -8.88 -1.43 2.21
CA ILE A 93 -8.44 -0.17 2.84
C ILE A 93 -7.05 0.23 2.33
N ALA A 94 -6.12 -0.72 2.25
CA ALA A 94 -4.77 -0.47 1.74
C ALA A 94 -4.82 -0.10 0.25
N ILE A 95 -5.64 -0.79 -0.54
CA ILE A 95 -5.83 -0.48 -1.97
C ILE A 95 -6.39 0.93 -2.14
N PHE A 96 -7.38 1.35 -1.35
CA PHE A 96 -7.94 2.70 -1.45
C PHE A 96 -6.93 3.78 -1.11
N GLY A 97 -6.13 3.60 -0.05
CA GLY A 97 -5.05 4.53 0.28
C GLY A 97 -4.00 4.63 -0.81
N PHE A 98 -3.58 3.48 -1.35
CA PHE A 98 -2.64 3.43 -2.45
C PHE A 98 -3.20 4.04 -3.75
N LEU A 99 -4.47 3.82 -4.06
CA LEU A 99 -5.13 4.39 -5.24
C LEU A 99 -5.16 5.92 -5.15
N VAL A 100 -5.54 6.49 -4.02
CA VAL A 100 -5.55 7.95 -3.82
C VAL A 100 -4.12 8.51 -3.90
N ALA A 101 -3.14 7.83 -3.30
CA ALA A 101 -1.74 8.19 -3.42
C ALA A 101 -1.27 8.19 -4.89
N LEU A 102 -1.64 7.18 -5.67
CA LEU A 102 -1.37 7.11 -7.11
C LEU A 102 -2.03 8.26 -7.88
N LEU A 103 -3.28 8.59 -7.59
CA LEU A 103 -3.97 9.71 -8.24
C LEU A 103 -3.26 11.04 -7.97
N ILE A 104 -2.80 11.27 -6.73
CA ILE A 104 -2.03 12.46 -6.39
C ILE A 104 -0.68 12.47 -7.13
N MET A 105 0.04 11.36 -7.14
CA MET A 105 1.35 11.24 -7.81
C MET A 105 1.25 11.44 -9.34
N VAL A 106 0.23 10.87 -9.98
CA VAL A 106 0.09 10.90 -11.44
C VAL A 106 -0.60 12.16 -11.92
N LEU A 107 -1.72 12.56 -11.33
CA LEU A 107 -2.51 13.70 -11.80
C LEU A 107 -2.07 15.03 -11.16
N GLY A 108 -1.74 14.99 -9.87
CA GLY A 108 -1.32 16.18 -9.12
C GLY A 108 0.15 16.53 -9.37
N LEU A 109 1.05 15.56 -9.18
CA LEU A 109 2.49 15.76 -9.26
C LEU A 109 3.08 15.46 -10.65
N LYS A 110 2.30 14.90 -11.57
CA LYS A 110 2.68 14.61 -12.96
C LYS A 110 3.95 13.77 -13.10
N ILE A 111 4.13 12.79 -12.21
CA ILE A 111 5.34 11.96 -12.16
C ILE A 111 5.51 11.06 -13.40
N LEU A 112 4.41 10.74 -14.11
CA LEU A 112 4.42 9.83 -15.27
C LEU A 112 4.15 10.52 -16.63
N GLY A 113 4.12 11.85 -16.68
CA GLY A 113 3.83 12.62 -17.90
C GLY A 113 3.30 14.02 -17.61
#